data_AF-A0A4Q2YXP2-F1
#
_entry.id   AF-A0A4Q2YXP2-F1
#
_cell.length_a   1.000
_cell.length_b   1.000
_cell.length_c   1.000
_cell.angle_alpha   90.00
_cell.angle_beta   90.00
_cell.angle_gamma   90.00
#
_symmetry.space_group_name_H-M   'P 1'
#
loop_
_entity.id
_entity.type
_entity.pdbx_description
1 polymer ?
#
loop_
_entity_poly.entity_id
_entity_poly.type
_entity_poly.pdbx_seq_one_letter_code
_entity_poly.pdbx_strand_id
1 'polypeptide(L)'
;MRPCPKYTFGVGDRFANGAHAQLTAFIEAKKLGIEIVPVWNKSNREHNIIGSEPIQTRQAADKAVADLGWTGDYLLDADHINLSTVDRFVAPCDFFTLDVADDIGEAADPADVAAFIGKHPELIGTVAIEGIDTPFEISRADVEKTANKFLKATQKAAAIYQHIVAAKGGTDNFVTEVSMDETDSPQTPPELLIILAAIADQGIPIQTIAPKFTGRFNKGVDYVGDPAQFEKEFNDDLAVIAH
;
A
#
# COMPACT_ATOMS: atom_id res chain seq x y z
N MET A 1 -4.23 -16.31 -3.03
CA MET A 1 -4.13 -15.05 -2.26
C MET A 1 -5.33 -14.87 -1.34
N ARG A 2 -5.12 -14.34 -0.12
CA ARG A 2 -6.21 -13.89 0.76
C ARG A 2 -6.83 -12.60 0.22
N PRO A 3 -8.13 -12.56 -0.11
CA PRO A 3 -8.78 -11.33 -0.52
C PRO A 3 -8.79 -10.28 0.59
N CYS A 4 -8.49 -9.03 0.26
CA CYS A 4 -8.62 -7.89 1.15
C CYS A 4 -10.12 -7.59 1.33
N PRO A 5 -10.62 -7.44 2.57
CA PRO A 5 -11.99 -7.01 2.81
C PRO A 5 -12.30 -5.66 2.15
N LYS A 6 -13.54 -5.46 1.71
CA LYS A 6 -13.94 -4.24 0.97
C LYS A 6 -13.61 -2.93 1.72
N TYR A 7 -13.84 -2.91 3.03
CA TYR A 7 -13.50 -1.77 3.89
C TYR A 7 -12.60 -2.27 5.02
N THR A 8 -11.39 -1.75 5.06
CA THR A 8 -10.41 -1.98 6.12
C THR A 8 -10.07 -0.65 6.79
N PHE A 9 -9.61 -0.70 8.04
CA PHE A 9 -9.13 0.50 8.73
C PHE A 9 -7.91 0.17 9.60
N GLY A 10 -6.80 0.84 9.32
CA GLY A 10 -5.56 0.74 10.09
C GLY A 10 -5.71 1.29 11.50
N VAL A 11 -5.45 0.47 12.51
CA VAL A 11 -5.56 0.84 13.93
C VAL A 11 -4.26 0.60 14.68
N GLY A 12 -3.30 1.48 14.41
CA GLY A 12 -1.98 1.42 15.03
C GLY A 12 -2.04 1.43 16.56
N ASP A 13 -1.36 0.48 17.18
CA ASP A 13 -1.25 0.37 18.64
C ASP A 13 0.21 0.23 19.07
N ARG A 14 0.85 1.37 19.31
CA ARG A 14 2.27 1.41 19.71
C ARG A 14 2.54 0.70 21.03
N PHE A 15 1.56 0.60 21.92
CA PHE A 15 1.75 0.14 23.29
C PHE A 15 1.08 -1.20 23.60
N ALA A 16 0.40 -1.81 22.63
CA ALA A 16 -0.35 -3.05 22.79
C ALA A 16 -1.43 -2.98 23.90
N ASN A 17 -1.99 -1.79 24.13
CA ASN A 17 -2.99 -1.50 25.17
C ASN A 17 -4.31 -0.95 24.60
N GLY A 18 -4.37 -0.68 23.30
CA GLY A 18 -5.52 -0.08 22.62
C GLY A 18 -6.51 -1.10 22.04
N ALA A 19 -6.07 -2.36 21.83
CA ALA A 19 -6.81 -3.35 21.04
C ALA A 19 -8.30 -3.53 21.43
N HIS A 20 -8.64 -3.62 22.73
CA HIS A 20 -10.04 -3.74 23.17
C HIS A 20 -10.88 -2.50 22.83
N ALA A 21 -10.34 -1.31 23.09
CA ALA A 21 -11.05 -0.06 22.82
C ALA A 21 -11.22 0.15 21.31
N GLN A 22 -10.17 -0.12 20.54
CA GLN A 22 -10.20 -0.08 19.08
C GLN A 22 -11.27 -1.04 18.55
N LEU A 23 -11.24 -2.33 18.92
CA LEU A 23 -12.20 -3.32 18.47
C LEU A 23 -13.64 -3.00 18.87
N THR A 24 -13.84 -2.40 20.05
CA THR A 24 -15.18 -1.93 20.48
C THR A 24 -15.76 -0.92 19.48
N ALA A 25 -14.95 -0.03 18.90
CA ALA A 25 -15.42 0.91 17.88
C ALA A 25 -15.93 0.20 16.61
N PHE A 26 -15.27 -0.88 16.17
CA PHE A 26 -15.74 -1.70 15.04
C PHE A 26 -17.01 -2.48 15.36
N ILE A 27 -17.16 -2.95 16.60
CA ILE A 27 -18.41 -3.56 17.07
C ILE A 27 -19.56 -2.55 17.01
N GLU A 28 -19.34 -1.32 17.46
CA GLU A 28 -20.36 -0.25 17.35
C GLU A 28 -20.66 0.10 15.89
N ALA A 29 -19.65 0.22 15.02
CA ALA A 29 -19.86 0.44 13.59
C ALA A 29 -20.71 -0.68 12.96
N LYS A 30 -20.45 -1.95 13.31
CA LYS A 30 -21.21 -3.11 12.84
C LYS A 30 -22.67 -3.09 13.33
N LYS A 31 -22.94 -2.61 14.55
CA LYS A 31 -24.31 -2.40 15.05
C LYS A 31 -25.08 -1.35 14.25
N LEU A 32 -24.37 -0.39 13.65
CA LEU A 32 -24.95 0.61 12.72
C LEU A 32 -25.10 0.07 11.29
N GLY A 33 -24.78 -1.21 11.04
CA GLY A 33 -24.84 -1.83 9.71
C GLY A 33 -23.63 -1.54 8.83
N ILE A 34 -22.55 -0.99 9.39
CA ILE A 34 -21.32 -0.66 8.67
C ILE A 34 -20.26 -1.71 9.02
N GLU A 35 -19.92 -2.57 8.06
CA GLU A 35 -18.90 -3.60 8.24
C GLU A 35 -17.54 -3.08 7.78
N ILE A 36 -16.60 -2.96 8.73
CA ILE A 36 -15.21 -2.54 8.50
C ILE A 36 -14.32 -3.54 9.22
N VAL A 37 -13.27 -4.00 8.55
CA VAL A 37 -12.31 -4.95 9.12
C VAL A 37 -11.15 -4.18 9.78
N PRO A 38 -10.89 -4.37 11.09
CA PRO A 38 -9.74 -3.75 11.74
C PRO A 38 -8.44 -4.38 11.24
N VAL A 39 -7.46 -3.52 10.94
CA VAL A 39 -6.10 -3.91 10.57
C VAL A 39 -5.15 -3.32 11.60
N TRP A 40 -4.69 -4.13 12.55
CA TRP A 40 -3.69 -3.65 13.51
C TRP A 40 -2.34 -3.55 12.82
N ASN A 41 -1.76 -2.37 12.81
CA ASN A 41 -0.49 -2.10 12.11
C ASN A 41 0.54 -1.53 13.09
N LYS A 42 1.83 -1.82 12.85
CA LYS A 42 2.93 -1.18 13.54
C LYS A 42 4.22 -1.34 12.75
N SER A 43 4.88 -0.23 12.45
CA SER A 43 6.10 -0.24 11.64
C SER A 43 7.30 -0.79 12.40
N ASN A 44 8.31 -1.27 11.68
CA ASN A 44 9.60 -1.68 12.28
C ASN A 44 10.24 -0.54 13.08
N ARG A 45 10.10 0.71 12.61
CA ARG A 45 10.59 1.90 13.31
C ARG A 45 9.92 2.07 14.67
N GLU A 46 8.61 1.90 14.75
CA GLU A 46 7.85 1.99 16.01
C GLU A 46 8.17 0.84 16.95
N HIS A 47 8.37 -0.37 16.43
CA HIS A 47 8.84 -1.50 17.23
C HIS A 47 10.17 -1.22 17.91
N ASN A 48 11.13 -0.68 17.17
CA ASN A 48 12.46 -0.35 17.69
C ASN A 48 12.44 0.80 18.71
N ILE A 49 11.64 1.85 18.47
CA ILE A 49 11.50 2.98 19.41
C ILE A 49 10.91 2.52 20.75
N ILE A 50 9.90 1.66 20.70
CA ILE A 50 9.21 1.18 21.91
C ILE A 50 9.97 0.03 22.60
N GLY A 51 10.83 -0.69 21.87
CA GLY A 51 11.47 -1.92 22.37
C GLY A 51 10.48 -3.08 22.44
N SER A 52 9.74 -3.29 21.35
CA SER A 52 8.67 -4.31 21.25
C SER A 52 8.81 -5.14 19.97
N GLU A 53 8.14 -6.29 19.93
CA GLU A 53 8.16 -7.24 18.83
C GLU A 53 6.79 -7.37 18.13
N PRO A 54 6.74 -7.67 16.81
CA PRO A 54 5.49 -7.81 16.06
C PRO A 54 4.51 -8.84 16.65
N ILE A 55 5.03 -9.91 17.26
CA ILE A 55 4.20 -10.91 17.96
C ILE A 55 3.38 -10.33 19.12
N GLN A 56 3.83 -9.25 19.76
CA GLN A 56 3.08 -8.62 20.84
C GLN A 56 1.83 -7.91 20.31
N THR A 57 1.91 -7.28 19.13
CA THR A 57 0.75 -6.69 18.45
C THR A 57 -0.27 -7.78 18.10
N ARG A 58 0.22 -8.91 17.55
CA ARG A 58 -0.61 -10.10 17.27
C ARG A 58 -1.35 -10.57 18.51
N GLN A 59 -0.64 -10.79 19.62
CA GLN A 59 -1.21 -11.27 20.87
C GLN A 59 -2.26 -10.32 21.45
N ALA A 60 -2.03 -9.00 21.37
CA ALA A 60 -3.00 -8.01 21.82
C ALA A 60 -4.30 -8.04 21.00
N ALA A 61 -4.18 -8.11 19.66
CA ALA A 61 -5.33 -8.25 18.77
C ALA A 61 -6.10 -9.56 19.01
N ASP A 62 -5.39 -10.70 19.16
CA ASP A 62 -6.00 -12.02 19.41
C ASP A 62 -6.81 -12.00 20.71
N LYS A 63 -6.20 -11.43 21.75
CA LYS A 63 -6.83 -11.31 23.05
C LYS A 63 -8.08 -10.44 23.01
N ALA A 64 -8.03 -9.29 22.34
CA ALA A 64 -9.20 -8.41 22.20
C ALA A 64 -10.34 -9.10 21.45
N VAL A 65 -10.02 -9.78 20.35
CA VAL A 65 -10.99 -10.56 19.55
C VAL A 65 -11.67 -11.63 20.39
N ALA A 66 -10.88 -12.41 21.14
CA ALA A 66 -11.40 -13.47 22.01
C ALA A 66 -12.25 -12.90 23.16
N ASP A 67 -11.75 -11.90 23.88
CA ASP A 67 -12.42 -11.32 25.05
C ASP A 67 -13.75 -10.63 24.68
N LEU A 68 -13.83 -10.01 23.50
CA LEU A 68 -15.02 -9.30 23.02
C LEU A 68 -15.93 -10.18 22.15
N GLY A 69 -15.56 -11.44 21.90
CA GLY A 69 -16.36 -12.37 21.10
C GLY A 69 -16.52 -11.93 19.64
N TRP A 70 -15.52 -11.26 19.06
CA TRP A 70 -15.57 -10.84 17.66
C TRP A 70 -15.45 -12.05 16.74
N THR A 71 -16.36 -12.14 15.77
CA THR A 71 -16.45 -13.25 14.82
C THR A 71 -16.18 -12.84 13.38
N GLY A 72 -15.97 -11.54 13.13
CA GLY A 72 -15.59 -11.03 11.82
C GLY A 72 -14.10 -11.24 11.55
N ASP A 73 -13.69 -10.93 10.32
CA ASP A 73 -12.29 -10.87 9.97
C ASP A 73 -11.59 -9.73 10.74
N TYR A 74 -10.27 -9.89 10.87
CA TYR A 74 -9.32 -8.86 11.24
C TYR A 74 -7.96 -9.25 10.66
N LEU A 75 -7.07 -8.27 10.55
CA LEU A 75 -5.76 -8.41 9.94
C LEU A 75 -4.69 -7.79 10.84
N LEU A 76 -3.45 -8.23 10.64
CA LEU A 76 -2.26 -7.65 11.22
C LEU A 76 -1.29 -7.26 10.10
N ASP A 77 -1.02 -5.96 10.00
CA ASP A 77 -0.15 -5.38 8.99
C ASP A 77 1.30 -5.23 9.46
N ALA A 78 2.19 -5.80 8.66
CA ALA A 78 3.62 -5.53 8.63
C ALA A 78 3.86 -4.18 7.94
N ASP A 79 3.67 -3.11 8.70
CA ASP A 79 3.70 -1.74 8.17
C ASP A 79 5.12 -1.28 7.81
N HIS A 80 5.27 -0.61 6.66
CA HIS A 80 6.55 -0.12 6.12
C HIS A 80 7.72 -1.12 6.23
N ILE A 81 7.60 -2.29 5.58
CA ILE A 81 8.66 -3.30 5.58
C ILE A 81 9.52 -3.29 4.31
N ASN A 82 10.77 -3.72 4.47
CA ASN A 82 11.70 -3.99 3.39
C ASN A 82 12.42 -5.33 3.63
N LEU A 83 13.31 -5.74 2.71
CA LEU A 83 14.03 -7.02 2.80
C LEU A 83 14.82 -7.21 4.09
N SER A 84 15.28 -6.12 4.73
CA SER A 84 16.05 -6.20 5.97
C SER A 84 15.18 -6.35 7.22
N THR A 85 13.88 -6.05 7.13
CA THR A 85 12.97 -5.98 8.29
C THR A 85 11.87 -7.05 8.26
N VAL A 86 11.48 -7.51 7.07
CA VAL A 86 10.31 -8.38 6.82
C VAL A 86 10.29 -9.67 7.63
N ASP A 87 11.45 -10.29 7.89
CA ASP A 87 11.53 -11.60 8.56
C ASP A 87 10.84 -11.64 9.92
N ARG A 88 10.89 -10.54 10.67
CA ARG A 88 10.25 -10.43 11.99
C ARG A 88 8.73 -10.45 11.92
N PHE A 89 8.16 -10.13 10.76
CA PHE A 89 6.73 -9.93 10.55
C PHE A 89 6.06 -11.10 9.82
N VAL A 90 6.81 -11.94 9.10
CA VAL A 90 6.26 -13.05 8.30
C VAL A 90 5.34 -13.96 9.13
N ALA A 91 5.74 -14.33 10.35
CA ALA A 91 4.97 -15.22 11.19
C ALA A 91 3.73 -14.54 11.82
N PRO A 92 3.83 -13.36 12.46
CA PRO A 92 2.67 -12.74 13.11
C PRO A 92 1.69 -12.02 12.17
N CYS A 93 2.11 -11.57 10.99
CA CYS A 93 1.32 -10.72 10.09
C CYS A 93 0.67 -11.48 8.92
N ASP A 94 -0.45 -10.95 8.44
CA ASP A 94 -1.22 -11.42 7.28
C ASP A 94 -1.64 -10.28 6.33
N PHE A 95 -1.14 -9.08 6.55
CA PHE A 95 -1.11 -7.96 5.62
C PHE A 95 0.33 -7.43 5.57
N PHE A 96 0.81 -7.08 4.37
CA PHE A 96 2.18 -6.61 4.17
C PHE A 96 2.22 -5.35 3.32
N THR A 97 2.69 -4.26 3.92
CA THR A 97 2.95 -2.98 3.27
C THR A 97 4.40 -2.90 2.82
N LEU A 98 4.62 -3.15 1.53
CA LEU A 98 5.94 -3.17 0.91
C LEU A 98 6.43 -1.72 0.72
N ASP A 99 7.40 -1.32 1.53
CA ASP A 99 8.00 0.00 1.47
C ASP A 99 9.13 0.03 0.45
N VAL A 100 9.00 0.90 -0.54
CA VAL A 100 9.99 1.12 -1.60
C VAL A 100 10.38 2.59 -1.74
N ALA A 101 10.05 3.43 -0.76
CA ALA A 101 10.30 4.88 -0.82
C ALA A 101 11.78 5.22 -1.03
N ASP A 102 12.69 4.50 -0.35
CA ASP A 102 14.14 4.69 -0.45
C ASP A 102 14.71 4.36 -1.84
N ASP A 103 14.01 3.55 -2.64
CA ASP A 103 14.44 3.11 -3.98
C ASP A 103 13.86 4.01 -5.10
N ILE A 104 12.96 4.92 -4.77
CA ILE A 104 12.31 5.81 -5.75
C ILE A 104 13.28 6.91 -6.17
N GLY A 105 13.45 7.06 -7.49
CA GLY A 105 14.43 7.95 -8.10
C GLY A 105 15.78 7.28 -8.41
N GLU A 106 16.01 6.05 -7.93
CA GLU A 106 17.12 5.23 -8.44
C GLU A 106 16.76 4.71 -9.84
N ALA A 107 17.55 5.10 -10.84
CA ALA A 107 17.33 4.66 -12.21
C ALA A 107 17.46 3.13 -12.33
N ALA A 108 16.45 2.50 -12.94
CA ALA A 108 16.54 1.11 -13.37
C ALA A 108 17.58 0.94 -14.48
N ASP A 109 17.92 -0.32 -14.81
CA ASP A 109 18.80 -0.58 -15.94
C ASP A 109 18.17 0.01 -17.22
N PRO A 110 18.93 0.77 -18.06
CA PRO A 110 18.40 1.31 -19.30
C PRO A 110 17.76 0.26 -20.22
N ALA A 111 18.24 -0.98 -20.19
CA ALA A 111 17.64 -2.09 -20.92
C ALA A 111 16.25 -2.46 -20.39
N ASP A 112 16.05 -2.45 -19.06
CA ASP A 112 14.76 -2.69 -18.43
C ASP A 112 13.76 -1.57 -18.77
N VAL A 113 14.21 -0.31 -18.75
CA VAL A 113 13.38 0.85 -19.13
C VAL A 113 12.96 0.74 -20.60
N ALA A 114 13.90 0.43 -21.50
CA ALA A 114 13.60 0.25 -22.92
C ALA A 114 12.63 -0.93 -23.16
N ALA A 115 12.79 -2.03 -22.42
CA ALA A 115 11.90 -3.18 -22.48
C ALA A 115 10.48 -2.84 -21.98
N PHE A 116 10.37 -2.11 -20.87
CA PHE A 116 9.09 -1.65 -20.33
C PHE A 116 8.35 -0.75 -21.33
N ILE A 117 9.02 0.26 -21.89
CA ILE A 117 8.45 1.14 -22.91
C ILE A 117 8.00 0.34 -24.15
N GLY A 118 8.79 -0.65 -24.57
CA GLY A 118 8.47 -1.50 -25.72
C GLY A 118 7.29 -2.45 -25.47
N LYS A 119 7.07 -2.85 -24.22
CA LYS A 119 5.99 -3.74 -23.81
C LYS A 119 4.65 -3.03 -23.64
N HIS A 120 4.67 -1.74 -23.31
CA HIS A 120 3.48 -0.94 -23.03
C HIS A 120 3.23 0.23 -24.01
N PRO A 121 3.07 -0.04 -25.32
CA PRO A 121 2.74 1.02 -26.28
C PRO A 121 1.38 1.68 -26.00
N GLU A 122 0.47 1.01 -25.28
CA GLU A 122 -0.83 1.53 -24.86
C GLU A 122 -0.74 2.70 -23.86
N LEU A 123 0.40 2.86 -23.18
CA LEU A 123 0.65 3.98 -22.27
C LEU A 123 1.12 5.24 -23.01
N ILE A 124 1.27 5.21 -24.34
CA ILE A 124 1.82 6.32 -25.13
C ILE A 124 0.75 6.86 -26.10
N GLY A 125 0.53 8.17 -26.04
CA GLY A 125 -0.46 8.90 -26.82
C GLY A 125 -1.64 9.34 -25.95
N THR A 126 -2.82 9.39 -26.56
CA THR A 126 -4.07 9.74 -25.88
C THR A 126 -4.63 8.53 -25.14
N VAL A 127 -4.66 8.57 -23.81
CA VAL A 127 -5.23 7.52 -22.95
C VAL A 127 -6.52 8.04 -22.32
N ALA A 128 -7.64 7.45 -22.70
CA ALA A 128 -8.96 7.79 -22.14
C ALA A 128 -9.36 6.76 -21.07
N ILE A 129 -9.67 7.25 -19.86
CA ILE A 129 -10.08 6.44 -18.72
C ILE A 129 -11.51 6.82 -18.33
N GLU A 130 -12.35 5.81 -18.10
CA GLU A 130 -13.73 6.03 -17.64
C GLU A 130 -13.72 6.76 -16.28
N GLY A 131 -14.50 7.84 -16.17
CA GLY A 131 -14.53 8.67 -14.97
C GLY A 131 -13.59 9.89 -15.00
N ILE A 132 -12.72 10.00 -16.03
CA ILE A 132 -11.86 11.17 -16.23
C ILE A 132 -12.29 11.93 -17.48
N ASP A 133 -12.71 13.19 -17.31
CA ASP A 133 -13.27 14.00 -18.39
C ASP A 133 -12.28 14.31 -19.52
N THR A 134 -11.02 14.58 -19.16
CA THR A 134 -9.96 14.92 -20.12
C THR A 134 -8.99 13.75 -20.25
N PRO A 135 -8.88 13.12 -21.43
CA PRO A 135 -7.88 12.08 -21.68
C PRO A 135 -6.47 12.54 -21.34
N PHE A 136 -5.64 11.61 -20.89
CA PHE A 136 -4.23 11.87 -20.68
C PHE A 136 -3.49 11.92 -22.01
N GLU A 137 -2.62 12.91 -22.16
CA GLU A 137 -1.67 12.98 -23.27
C GLU A 137 -0.29 12.57 -22.73
N ILE A 138 0.04 11.28 -22.89
CA ILE A 138 1.26 10.69 -22.33
C ILE A 138 2.27 10.51 -23.44
N SER A 139 3.39 11.25 -23.41
CA SER A 139 4.45 11.05 -24.38
C SER A 139 5.34 9.85 -24.02
N ARG A 140 6.08 9.33 -25.00
CA ARG A 140 7.12 8.33 -24.74
C ARG A 140 8.14 8.82 -23.70
N ALA A 141 8.44 10.12 -23.70
CA ALA A 141 9.36 10.72 -22.74
C ALA A 141 8.78 10.75 -21.32
N ASP A 142 7.47 10.87 -21.17
CA ASP A 142 6.79 10.79 -19.86
C ASP A 142 6.87 9.36 -19.32
N VAL A 143 6.57 8.36 -20.15
CA VAL A 143 6.73 6.94 -19.76
C VAL A 143 8.19 6.64 -19.37
N GLU A 144 9.15 7.10 -20.17
CA GLU A 144 10.58 6.92 -19.89
C GLU A 144 11.00 7.59 -18.58
N LYS A 145 10.55 8.81 -18.32
CA LYS A 145 10.82 9.55 -17.08
C LYS A 145 10.24 8.82 -15.87
N THR A 146 8.98 8.39 -15.95
CA THR A 146 8.30 7.67 -14.88
C THR A 146 8.95 6.31 -14.62
N ALA A 147 9.29 5.56 -15.67
CA ALA A 147 10.00 4.28 -15.55
C ALA A 147 11.37 4.46 -14.89
N ASN A 148 12.16 5.47 -15.29
CA ASN A 148 13.43 5.77 -14.63
C ASN A 148 13.27 6.13 -13.14
N LYS A 149 12.12 6.67 -12.74
CA LYS A 149 11.85 7.04 -11.36
C LYS A 149 11.33 5.89 -10.51
N PHE A 150 10.50 5.01 -11.06
CA PHE A 150 9.73 4.03 -10.27
C PHE A 150 10.01 2.57 -10.61
N LEU A 151 10.56 2.24 -11.78
CA LEU A 151 10.70 0.85 -12.20
C LEU A 151 11.60 0.06 -11.22
N LYS A 152 12.69 0.66 -10.76
CA LYS A 152 13.57 0.04 -9.75
C LYS A 152 12.84 -0.26 -8.44
N ALA A 153 12.03 0.70 -7.97
CA ALA A 153 11.20 0.53 -6.79
C ALA A 153 10.21 -0.64 -6.95
N THR A 154 9.56 -0.79 -8.11
CA THR A 154 8.68 -1.94 -8.35
C THR A 154 9.44 -3.28 -8.34
N GLN A 155 10.65 -3.34 -8.90
CA GLN A 155 11.52 -4.53 -8.83
C GLN A 155 11.90 -4.87 -7.38
N LYS A 156 12.09 -3.87 -6.52
CA LYS A 156 12.36 -4.04 -5.08
C LYS A 156 11.13 -4.53 -4.33
N ALA A 157 9.94 -3.99 -4.62
CA ALA A 157 8.68 -4.54 -4.12
C ALA A 157 8.53 -6.01 -4.51
N ALA A 158 8.90 -6.38 -5.75
CA ALA A 158 8.86 -7.76 -6.22
C ALA A 158 9.77 -8.66 -5.37
N ALA A 159 10.98 -8.22 -5.07
CA ALA A 159 11.91 -8.97 -4.23
C ALA A 159 11.36 -9.20 -2.82
N ILE A 160 10.76 -8.16 -2.19
CA ILE A 160 10.13 -8.30 -0.87
C ILE A 160 8.93 -9.26 -0.94
N TYR A 161 8.07 -9.10 -1.94
CA TYR A 161 6.92 -9.98 -2.16
C TYR A 161 7.33 -11.45 -2.31
N GLN A 162 8.32 -11.75 -3.17
CA GLN A 162 8.80 -13.12 -3.38
C GLN A 162 9.41 -13.71 -2.11
N HIS A 163 10.09 -12.89 -1.30
CA HIS A 163 10.60 -13.32 -0.01
C HIS A 163 9.47 -13.72 0.95
N ILE A 164 8.39 -12.95 1.02
CA ILE A 164 7.20 -13.27 1.82
C ILE A 164 6.53 -14.55 1.32
N VAL A 165 6.35 -14.70 0.00
CA VAL A 165 5.77 -15.92 -0.61
C VAL A 165 6.57 -17.16 -0.24
N ALA A 166 7.89 -17.09 -0.36
CA ALA A 166 8.78 -18.19 0.00
C ALA A 166 8.68 -18.54 1.49
N ALA A 167 8.68 -17.52 2.36
CA ALA A 167 8.64 -17.72 3.80
C ALA A 167 7.27 -18.21 4.32
N LYS A 168 6.17 -17.83 3.66
CA LYS A 168 4.80 -18.31 3.96
C LYS A 168 4.42 -19.61 3.25
N GLY A 169 5.24 -20.07 2.31
CA GLY A 169 4.99 -21.31 1.54
C GLY A 169 3.89 -21.18 0.49
N GLY A 170 3.57 -19.98 0.03
CA GLY A 170 2.50 -19.72 -0.94
C GLY A 170 1.94 -18.31 -0.83
N THR A 171 0.85 -18.04 -1.56
CA THR A 171 0.21 -16.71 -1.61
C THR A 171 -1.10 -16.63 -0.83
N ASP A 172 -1.68 -17.75 -0.39
CA ASP A 172 -3.10 -17.85 -0.01
C ASP A 172 -3.49 -17.22 1.34
N ASN A 173 -2.53 -16.76 2.12
CA ASN A 173 -2.77 -16.36 3.51
C ASN A 173 -2.40 -14.90 3.83
N PHE A 174 -2.14 -14.04 2.83
CA PHE A 174 -1.86 -12.63 3.08
C PHE A 174 -2.37 -11.67 2.01
N VAL A 175 -2.52 -10.41 2.42
CA VAL A 175 -2.79 -9.23 1.59
C VAL A 175 -1.48 -8.48 1.31
N THR A 176 -1.37 -7.89 0.12
CA THR A 176 -0.18 -7.12 -0.30
C THR A 176 -0.57 -5.70 -0.69
N GLU A 177 0.14 -4.75 -0.09
CA GLU A 177 0.13 -3.33 -0.41
C GLU A 177 1.50 -2.92 -0.91
N VAL A 178 1.58 -2.02 -1.90
CA VAL A 178 2.82 -1.32 -2.24
C VAL A 178 2.69 0.13 -1.80
N SER A 179 3.65 0.61 -1.00
CA SER A 179 3.66 1.99 -0.53
C SER A 179 4.74 2.84 -1.23
N MET A 180 4.35 4.05 -1.62
CA MET A 180 5.19 5.07 -2.28
C MET A 180 4.95 6.48 -1.71
N ASP A 181 4.30 6.57 -0.55
CA ASP A 181 3.82 7.82 0.06
C ASP A 181 4.96 8.68 0.66
N GLU A 182 6.03 8.04 1.15
CA GLU A 182 7.22 8.67 1.73
C GLU A 182 8.23 9.17 0.67
N THR A 183 7.75 9.65 -0.49
CA THR A 183 8.60 10.19 -1.59
C THR A 183 8.67 11.71 -1.63
N ASP A 184 9.60 12.30 -2.41
CA ASP A 184 9.77 13.76 -2.48
C ASP A 184 8.72 14.49 -3.31
N SER A 185 8.06 13.80 -4.24
CA SER A 185 7.11 14.41 -5.18
C SER A 185 5.86 13.56 -5.30
N PRO A 186 4.67 14.19 -5.34
CA PRO A 186 3.42 13.46 -5.48
C PRO A 186 3.38 12.73 -6.82
N GLN A 187 2.71 11.58 -6.86
CA GLN A 187 2.40 10.90 -8.11
C GLN A 187 1.17 11.55 -8.72
N THR A 188 1.27 11.88 -10.00
CA THR A 188 0.10 12.27 -10.80
C THR A 188 -0.69 11.02 -11.25
N PRO A 189 -1.98 11.15 -11.59
CA PRO A 189 -2.76 10.00 -12.09
C PRO A 189 -2.13 9.27 -13.31
N PRO A 190 -1.53 9.96 -14.30
CA PRO A 190 -0.79 9.27 -15.37
C PRO A 190 0.46 8.53 -14.87
N GLU A 191 1.18 9.08 -13.90
CA GLU A 191 2.30 8.37 -13.26
C GLU A 191 1.82 7.13 -12.51
N LEU A 192 0.69 7.23 -11.80
CA LEU A 192 0.07 6.10 -11.10
C LEU A 192 -0.29 4.97 -12.08
N LEU A 193 -0.88 5.30 -13.24
CA LEU A 193 -1.18 4.31 -14.29
C LEU A 193 0.08 3.55 -14.74
N ILE A 194 1.17 4.28 -14.99
CA ILE A 194 2.46 3.69 -15.40
C ILE A 194 3.06 2.83 -14.28
N ILE A 195 2.94 3.28 -13.02
CA ILE A 195 3.40 2.53 -11.84
C ILE A 195 2.61 1.22 -11.70
N LEU A 196 1.29 1.25 -11.85
CA LEU A 196 0.45 0.05 -11.78
C LEU A 196 0.81 -0.96 -12.86
N ALA A 197 1.07 -0.51 -14.10
CA ALA A 197 1.58 -1.37 -15.16
C ALA A 197 2.95 -1.99 -14.80
N ALA A 198 3.86 -1.20 -14.22
CA ALA A 198 5.16 -1.70 -13.76
C ALA A 198 5.03 -2.72 -12.62
N ILE A 199 4.12 -2.52 -11.66
CA ILE A 199 3.83 -3.48 -10.58
C ILE A 199 3.24 -4.78 -11.15
N ALA A 200 2.31 -4.67 -12.10
CA ALA A 200 1.71 -5.83 -12.78
C ALA A 200 2.76 -6.64 -13.53
N ASP A 201 3.73 -5.97 -14.15
CA ASP A 201 4.87 -6.58 -14.83
C ASP A 201 5.79 -7.37 -13.91
N GLN A 202 5.92 -6.95 -12.66
CA GLN A 202 6.63 -7.69 -11.62
C GLN A 202 5.82 -8.89 -11.09
N GLY A 203 4.58 -9.06 -11.53
CA GLY A 203 3.69 -10.13 -11.07
C GLY A 203 3.32 -10.00 -9.60
N ILE A 204 3.27 -8.77 -9.06
CA ILE A 204 2.83 -8.50 -7.70
C ILE A 204 1.32 -8.26 -7.74
N PRO A 205 0.51 -9.16 -7.18
CA PRO A 205 -0.94 -9.01 -7.20
C PRO A 205 -1.35 -8.11 -6.03
N ILE A 206 -1.12 -6.81 -6.14
CA ILE A 206 -1.51 -5.85 -5.10
C ILE A 206 -3.04 -5.77 -4.97
N GLN A 207 -3.53 -5.54 -3.76
CA GLN A 207 -4.95 -5.25 -3.51
C GLN A 207 -5.16 -3.82 -3.01
N THR A 208 -4.08 -3.16 -2.59
CA THR A 208 -4.05 -1.77 -2.16
C THR A 208 -2.73 -1.13 -2.60
N ILE A 209 -2.73 0.19 -2.74
CA ILE A 209 -1.56 1.00 -3.08
C ILE A 209 -1.65 2.30 -2.29
N ALA A 210 -0.51 2.77 -1.78
CA ALA A 210 -0.41 4.04 -1.07
C ALA A 210 0.46 5.03 -1.86
N PRO A 211 -0.14 5.81 -2.78
CA PRO A 211 0.58 6.88 -3.47
C PRO A 211 0.78 8.09 -2.56
N LYS A 212 1.71 8.96 -2.93
CA LYS A 212 1.85 10.30 -2.38
C LYS A 212 0.95 11.27 -3.13
N PHE A 213 0.00 11.86 -2.42
CA PHE A 213 -0.87 12.90 -2.94
C PHE A 213 -0.23 14.30 -2.89
N THR A 214 -0.74 15.22 -3.71
CA THR A 214 -0.45 16.65 -3.59
C THR A 214 -0.86 17.19 -2.21
N GLY A 215 -0.13 18.20 -1.73
CA GLY A 215 -0.30 18.75 -0.39
C GLY A 215 0.52 17.97 0.64
N ARG A 216 0.09 17.98 1.91
CA ARG A 216 0.82 17.35 3.01
C ARG A 216 -0.10 16.70 4.03
N PHE A 217 0.19 15.44 4.33
CA PHE A 217 -0.45 14.62 5.37
C PHE A 217 0.51 14.46 6.55
N ASN A 218 0.61 15.49 7.40
CA ASN A 218 1.55 15.49 8.52
C ASN A 218 0.96 14.75 9.73
N LYS A 219 1.82 14.09 10.51
CA LYS A 219 1.39 13.34 11.70
C LYS A 219 0.73 14.26 12.73
N GLY A 220 -0.51 13.91 13.11
CA GLY A 220 -1.24 14.57 14.20
C GLY A 220 -1.91 15.90 13.86
N VAL A 221 -1.98 16.26 12.57
CA VAL A 221 -2.66 17.48 12.10
C VAL A 221 -3.49 17.18 10.85
N ASP A 222 -4.41 18.08 10.52
CA ASP A 222 -5.23 18.00 9.32
C ASP A 222 -4.41 18.21 8.04
N TYR A 223 -5.01 17.88 6.89
CA TYR A 223 -4.43 18.08 5.57
C TYR A 223 -4.03 19.54 5.35
N VAL A 224 -2.85 19.74 4.74
CA VAL A 224 -2.36 21.07 4.38
C VAL A 224 -2.14 21.14 2.87
N GLY A 225 -3.05 21.82 2.17
CA GLY A 225 -3.01 22.03 0.72
C GLY A 225 -4.33 22.61 0.21
N ASP A 226 -4.60 22.40 -1.07
CA ASP A 226 -5.90 22.73 -1.70
C ASP A 226 -6.80 21.49 -1.68
N PRO A 227 -7.93 21.49 -0.95
CA PRO A 227 -8.84 20.35 -0.89
C PRO A 227 -9.54 20.05 -2.22
N ALA A 228 -9.81 21.07 -3.06
CA ALA A 228 -10.48 20.86 -4.35
C ALA A 228 -9.54 20.19 -5.35
N GLN A 229 -8.26 20.57 -5.33
CA GLN A 229 -7.22 19.88 -6.10
C GLN A 229 -7.06 18.43 -5.64
N PHE A 230 -6.98 18.20 -4.32
CA PHE A 230 -6.89 16.85 -3.75
C PHE A 230 -8.09 15.99 -4.13
N GLU A 231 -9.31 16.50 -4.01
CA GLU A 231 -10.53 15.78 -4.39
C GLU A 231 -10.50 15.37 -5.86
N LYS A 232 -10.07 16.27 -6.76
CA LYS A 232 -9.94 15.94 -8.18
C LYS A 232 -8.92 14.82 -8.41
N GLU A 233 -7.71 14.97 -7.89
CA GLU A 233 -6.63 13.98 -8.05
C GLU A 233 -7.02 12.63 -7.44
N PHE A 234 -7.64 12.63 -6.26
CA PHE A 234 -8.12 11.42 -5.61
C PHE A 234 -9.16 10.67 -6.45
N ASN A 235 -10.12 11.39 -7.06
CA ASN A 235 -11.10 10.75 -7.94
C ASN A 235 -10.48 10.24 -9.26
N ASP A 236 -9.53 10.99 -9.83
CA ASP A 236 -8.77 10.55 -11.01
C ASP A 236 -7.94 9.28 -10.68
N ASP A 237 -7.31 9.21 -9.52
CA ASP A 237 -6.56 8.03 -9.07
C ASP A 237 -7.47 6.81 -8.87
N LEU A 238 -8.69 7.00 -8.33
CA LEU A 238 -9.68 5.91 -8.23
C LEU A 238 -10.09 5.39 -9.62
N ALA A 239 -10.29 6.29 -10.59
CA ALA A 239 -10.58 5.91 -11.97
C ALA A 239 -9.42 5.14 -12.61
N VAL A 240 -8.17 5.58 -12.36
CA VAL A 240 -6.96 4.86 -12.79
C VAL A 240 -6.86 3.47 -12.17
N ILE A 241 -7.15 3.32 -10.89
CA ILE A 241 -7.12 2.01 -10.19
C ILE A 241 -8.19 1.05 -10.75
N ALA A 242 -9.32 1.58 -11.21
CA ALA A 242 -10.43 0.79 -11.76
C ALA A 242 -10.23 0.37 -13.23
N HIS A 243 -9.29 1.00 -13.95
CA HIS A 243 -9.01 0.78 -15.37
C HIS A 243 -8.29 -0.54 -15.64
#